data_AF-A0A4U9IXM5-F1
#
_entry.id   AF-A0A4U9IXM5-F1
#
_cell.length_a   1.000
_cell.length_b   1.000
_cell.length_c   1.000
_cell.angle_alpha   90.00
_cell.angle_beta   90.00
_cell.angle_gamma   90.00
#
_symmetry.space_group_name_H-M   'P 1'
#
loop_
_entity.id
_entity.type
_entity.pdbx_description
1 polymer ?
#
loop_
_entity_poly.entity_id
_entity_poly.type
_entity_poly.pdbx_seq_one_letter_code
_entity_poly.pdbx_strand_id
1 'polypeptide(L)'
;MDITSGKFVFSTSEAYLIEKGKVTKAVKGATLIGSGIEAMQQISMVGNDLKLDNGVGVCGKEGQSLPVGVGQPTLKVDNLTVGGTA
;
A
#
# COMPACT_ATOMS: atom_id res chain seq x y z
N MET A 1 8.57 -3.45 7.90
CA MET A 1 8.84 -4.62 7.03
C MET A 1 9.80 -5.52 7.76
N ASP A 2 9.51 -6.81 7.82
CA ASP A 2 10.50 -7.81 8.19
C ASP A 2 11.26 -8.20 6.91
N ILE A 3 12.51 -7.74 6.82
CA ILE A 3 13.36 -7.98 5.65
C ILE A 3 13.83 -9.44 5.55
N THR A 4 13.78 -10.19 6.65
CA THR A 4 14.21 -11.60 6.70
C THR A 4 13.11 -12.51 6.18
N SER A 5 11.87 -12.30 6.64
CA SER A 5 10.71 -13.08 6.17
C SER A 5 10.07 -12.53 4.90
N GLY A 6 10.45 -11.32 4.49
CA GLY A 6 9.86 -10.62 3.35
C GLY A 6 8.46 -10.07 3.60
N LYS A 7 7.93 -10.18 4.83
CA LYS A 7 6.58 -9.70 5.16
C LYS A 7 6.55 -8.19 5.35
N PHE A 8 5.50 -7.57 4.82
CA PHE A 8 5.23 -6.15 5.04
C PHE A 8 3.79 -5.93 5.49
N VAL A 9 3.58 -4.80 6.16
CA VAL A 9 2.26 -4.30 6.52
C VAL A 9 2.20 -2.80 6.24
N PHE A 10 1.04 -2.31 5.85
CA PHE A 10 0.71 -0.89 5.83
C PHE A 10 -0.78 -0.69 6.11
N SER A 11 -1.17 0.47 6.64
CA SER A 11 -2.55 0.74 7.05
C SER A 11 -3.13 1.86 6.22
N THR A 12 -4.38 1.71 5.80
CA THR A 12 -5.07 2.74 5.01
C THR A 12 -5.58 3.87 5.91
N SER A 13 -5.35 5.12 5.48
CA SER A 13 -6.02 6.31 6.03
C SER A 13 -7.37 6.57 5.37
N GLU A 14 -7.50 6.18 4.10
CA GLU A 14 -8.70 6.29 3.28
C GLU A 14 -8.82 5.03 2.40
N ALA A 15 -10.02 4.44 2.31
CA ALA A 15 -10.26 3.23 1.53
C ALA A 15 -11.72 3.12 1.09
N TYR A 16 -11.95 2.49 -0.05
CA TYR A 16 -13.27 2.31 -0.65
C TYR A 16 -13.43 0.91 -1.27
N LEU A 17 -14.66 0.44 -1.35
CA LEU A 17 -15.01 -0.76 -2.12
C LEU A 17 -15.06 -0.44 -3.62
N ILE A 18 -14.59 -1.39 -4.44
CA ILE A 18 -14.81 -1.40 -5.88
C ILE A 18 -15.85 -2.48 -6.20
N GLU A 19 -17.03 -2.06 -6.64
CA GLU A 19 -18.12 -2.95 -7.01
C GLU A 19 -18.44 -2.75 -8.50
N LYS A 20 -18.34 -3.83 -9.29
CA LYS A 20 -18.58 -3.79 -10.75
C LYS A 20 -17.76 -2.71 -11.47
N GLY A 21 -16.50 -2.55 -11.08
CA GLY A 21 -15.57 -1.59 -11.70
C GLY A 21 -15.80 -0.13 -11.30
N LYS A 22 -16.61 0.13 -10.27
CA LYS A 22 -16.86 1.49 -9.76
C LYS A 22 -16.52 1.58 -8.28
N VAL A 23 -15.93 2.71 -7.88
CA VAL A 23 -15.75 3.06 -6.46
C VAL A 23 -17.13 3.32 -5.86
N THR A 24 -17.38 2.76 -4.67
CA THR A 24 -18.69 2.82 -4.01
C THR A 24 -18.60 3.31 -2.56
N LYS A 25 -18.66 2.42 -1.57
CA LYS A 25 -18.73 2.75 -0.15
C LYS A 25 -17.33 2.99 0.41
N ALA A 26 -17.18 4.05 1.18
CA ALA A 26 -16.03 4.24 2.04
C ALA A 26 -16.03 3.15 3.13
N VAL A 27 -14.85 2.63 3.45
CA VAL A 27 -14.66 1.65 4.52
C VAL A 27 -13.70 2.21 5.57
N LYS A 28 -13.79 1.70 6.79
CA LYS A 28 -12.83 2.05 7.85
C LYS A 28 -11.42 1.62 7.45
N GLY A 29 -10.42 2.32 7.98
CA GLY A 29 -9.01 1.97 7.79
C GLY A 29 -8.76 0.50 8.11
N ALA A 30 -7.96 -0.15 7.26
CA ALA A 30 -7.62 -1.56 7.37
C ALA A 30 -6.11 -1.72 7.24
N THR A 31 -5.55 -2.68 7.96
CA THR A 31 -4.15 -3.09 7.78
C THR A 31 -4.08 -4.09 6.64
N LEU A 32 -3.24 -3.79 5.66
CA LEU A 32 -2.92 -4.64 4.53
C LEU A 32 -1.63 -5.40 4.81
N ILE A 33 -1.60 -6.69 4.51
CA ILE A 33 -0.44 -7.56 4.74
C ILE A 33 -0.13 -8.41 3.50
N GLY A 34 1.16 -8.58 3.22
CA GLY A 34 1.64 -9.42 2.13
C GLY A 34 3.11 -9.78 2.24
N SER A 35 3.58 -10.63 1.32
CA SER A 35 5.00 -10.88 1.05
C SER A 35 5.48 -9.92 -0.03
N GLY A 36 6.64 -9.29 0.18
CA GLY A 36 7.15 -8.24 -0.70
C GLY A 36 7.30 -8.70 -2.14
N ILE A 37 7.98 -9.83 -2.37
CA ILE A 37 8.21 -10.35 -3.73
C ILE A 37 6.88 -10.76 -4.38
N GLU A 38 6.03 -11.50 -3.65
CA GLU A 38 4.76 -11.98 -4.18
C GLU A 38 3.83 -10.80 -4.52
N ALA A 39 3.71 -9.81 -3.65
CA ALA A 39 2.87 -8.64 -3.89
C ALA A 39 3.34 -7.86 -5.12
N MET A 40 4.66 -7.72 -5.33
CA MET A 40 5.21 -7.08 -6.52
C MET A 40 4.92 -7.89 -7.79
N GLN A 41 4.96 -9.23 -7.72
CA GLN A 41 4.57 -10.11 -8.82
C GLN A 41 3.06 -10.09 -9.13
N GLN A 42 2.23 -9.72 -8.15
CA GLN A 42 0.78 -9.57 -8.31
C GLN A 42 0.38 -8.19 -8.90
N ILE A 43 1.33 -7.32 -9.23
CA ILE A 43 1.02 -6.05 -9.91
C ILE A 43 0.67 -6.33 -11.38
N SER A 44 -0.60 -6.18 -11.74
CA SER A 44 -1.12 -6.50 -13.08
C SER A 44 -1.40 -5.27 -13.95
N MET A 45 -1.50 -4.08 -13.34
CA MET A 45 -1.72 -2.83 -14.04
C MET A 45 -0.91 -1.70 -13.40
N VAL A 46 -0.35 -0.83 -14.24
CA VAL A 46 0.39 0.37 -13.84
C VAL A 46 -0.15 1.56 -14.64
N GLY A 47 -0.58 2.59 -13.94
CA GLY A 47 -1.09 3.84 -14.50
C GLY A 47 0.01 4.75 -15.03
N ASN A 48 -0.39 5.85 -15.66
CA ASN A 48 0.49 6.85 -16.25
C ASN A 48 0.50 8.18 -15.46
N ASP A 49 0.06 8.14 -14.21
CA ASP A 49 -0.25 9.28 -13.35
C ASP A 49 0.70 9.36 -12.13
N LEU A 50 1.99 9.11 -12.35
CA LEU A 50 3.02 9.14 -11.30
C LEU A 50 3.03 10.48 -10.55
N LYS A 51 2.97 10.39 -9.22
CA LYS A 51 3.22 11.51 -8.30
C LYS A 51 4.05 11.02 -7.11
N LEU A 52 4.81 11.95 -6.54
CA LEU A 52 5.50 11.76 -5.27
C LEU A 52 4.60 12.26 -4.14
N ASP A 53 4.90 11.85 -2.91
CA ASP A 53 4.25 12.39 -1.73
C ASP A 53 4.54 13.89 -1.54
N ASN A 54 3.77 14.54 -0.68
CA ASN A 54 3.87 15.99 -0.42
C ASN A 54 5.05 16.37 0.50
N GLY A 55 6.08 15.52 0.62
CA GLY A 55 7.25 15.73 1.47
C GLY A 55 7.00 15.44 2.94
N VAL A 56 6.17 14.43 3.24
CA VAL A 56 5.75 14.08 4.62
C VAL A 56 6.41 12.81 5.16
N GLY A 57 7.15 12.07 4.31
CA GLY A 57 7.72 10.78 4.66
C GLY A 57 8.90 10.86 5.65
N VAL A 58 8.86 10.01 6.67
CA VAL A 58 9.98 9.76 7.59
C VAL A 58 10.28 8.26 7.62
N CYS A 59 11.54 7.89 7.37
CA CYS A 59 12.00 6.51 7.44
C CYS A 59 12.74 6.26 8.76
N GLY A 60 12.36 5.18 9.45
CA GLY A 60 13.02 4.69 10.66
C GLY A 60 13.85 3.44 10.40
N LYS A 61 15.13 3.42 10.81
CA LYS A 61 15.99 2.22 10.78
C LYS A 61 17.02 2.27 11.90
N GLU A 62 17.18 1.20 12.68
CA GLU A 62 18.14 1.13 13.80
C GLU A 62 18.04 2.35 14.75
N GLY A 63 16.81 2.78 15.05
CA GLY A 63 16.54 3.97 15.88
C GLY A 63 16.80 5.33 15.21
N GLN A 64 17.35 5.36 13.99
CA GLN A 64 17.56 6.60 13.23
C GLN A 64 16.30 6.99 12.46
N SER A 65 16.04 8.29 12.36
CA SER A 65 14.93 8.85 11.59
C SER A 65 15.44 9.84 10.55
N LEU A 66 15.07 9.63 9.28
CA LEU A 66 15.48 10.48 8.17
C LEU A 66 14.27 10.85 7.29
N PRO A 67 14.20 12.08 6.76
CA PRO A 67 13.20 12.45 5.78
C PRO A 67 13.41 11.65 4.48
N VAL A 68 12.33 11.08 3.95
CA VAL A 68 12.35 10.31 2.69
C VAL A 68 11.14 10.66 1.84
N GLY A 69 11.26 10.44 0.53
CA GLY A 69 10.15 10.53 -0.41
C GLY A 69 9.68 9.15 -0.88
N VAL A 70 8.40 9.02 -1.18
CA VAL A 70 7.79 7.86 -1.82
C VAL A 70 6.95 8.30 -3.01
N GLY A 71 6.77 7.44 -4.01
CA GLY A 71 5.97 7.78 -5.17
C GLY A 71 5.60 6.55 -6.00
N GLN A 72 4.43 6.62 -6.61
CA GLN A 72 3.91 5.61 -7.52
C GLN A 72 2.81 6.23 -8.40
N PRO A 73 2.55 5.68 -9.59
CA PRO A 73 1.27 5.91 -10.25
C PRO A 73 0.16 5.12 -9.55
N THR A 74 -1.06 5.27 -10.02
CA THR A 74 -2.13 4.31 -9.70
C THR A 74 -1.71 2.92 -10.17
N LEU A 75 -1.87 1.88 -9.35
CA LEU A 75 -1.52 0.51 -9.72
C LEU A 75 -2.54 -0.49 -9.15
N LYS A 76 -2.61 -1.67 -9.76
CA LYS A 76 -3.49 -2.76 -9.31
C LYS A 76 -2.66 -3.95 -8.85
N VAL A 77 -2.84 -4.34 -7.59
CA VAL A 77 -2.38 -5.63 -7.05
C VAL A 77 -3.55 -6.61 -7.11
N ASP A 78 -3.39 -7.72 -7.81
CA ASP A 78 -4.48 -8.68 -8.02
C ASP A 78 -4.91 -9.38 -6.73
N ASN A 79 -3.97 -9.66 -5.81
CA ASN A 79 -4.25 -10.29 -4.53
C ASN A 79 -3.43 -9.65 -3.40
N LEU A 80 -4.13 -9.20 -2.35
CA LEU A 80 -3.55 -8.71 -1.11
C LEU A 80 -4.53 -8.93 0.05
N THR A 81 -4.02 -9.31 1.22
CA THR A 81 -4.88 -9.57 2.40
C THR A 81 -5.30 -8.26 3.05
N VAL A 82 -6.61 -8.10 3.28
CA VAL A 82 -7.23 -6.92 3.91
C VAL A 82 -7.71 -7.23 5.32
N GLY A 83 -7.09 -6.64 6.33
CA GLY A 83 -7.45 -6.82 7.75
C GLY A 83 -8.61 -5.94 8.21
N GLY A 84 -9.80 -6.14 7.64
CA GLY A 84 -11.05 -5.46 8.03
C GLY A 84 -11.97 -6.33 8.91
N THR A 85 -13.00 -5.72 9.51
CA THR A 85 -13.96 -6.43 10.41
C THR A 85 -15.42 -6.49 9.91
N ALA A 86 -15.70 -5.99 8.69
CA ALA A 86 -17.02 -5.86 8.05
C ALA A 86 -18.06 -5.00 8.78
#